data_AF-A0A2I1DQQ8-F1
#
_entry.id   AF-A0A2I1DQQ8-F1
#
_cell.length_a   1.000
_cell.length_b   1.000
_cell.length_c   1.000
_cell.angle_alpha   90.00
_cell.angle_beta   90.00
_cell.angle_gamma   90.00
#
_symmetry.space_group_name_H-M   'P 1'
#
loop_
_entity.id
_entity.type
_entity.pdbx_description
1 polymer ?
#
loop_
_entity_poly.entity_id
_entity_poly.type
_entity_poly.pdbx_seq_one_letter_code
_entity_poly.pdbx_strand_id
1 'polypeptide(L)'
;MSPAHHKSQPPAQPVLRSASIWIFVFTILIVIVAIAWGYGWRGRLNFQSSTANGIARIQSAELLLHSGQYMAARKQLQPILGNPQDPVYRQAQHMQWKIDWTHAMALPPASLARKRAQAALILYLEQLLKEGGWSAKEYTQFANDALRIGAYDQSAEAWLAVARKNPAVAVHAMHAAAAAWTANGKSVKAGQLLLQMALHCDQAPLQKDYFIRGLTLIQGGGGAKLALFQGEKTLSRLPGIAKEREIVLIMARLAISTGQPKQAARWLKAELEKPVQAHQP
;
A
#
# COMPACT_ATOMS: atom_id res chain seq x y z
N MET A 1 -98.57 12.94 27.92
CA MET A 1 -98.05 14.02 27.04
C MET A 1 -96.60 14.32 27.44
N SER A 2 -95.65 13.77 26.68
CA SER A 2 -94.26 14.27 26.58
C SER A 2 -93.77 13.91 25.18
N PRO A 3 -93.25 14.87 24.40
CA PRO A 3 -93.02 14.69 22.97
C PRO A 3 -91.71 13.94 22.71
N ALA A 4 -91.74 13.08 21.70
CA ALA A 4 -90.58 12.40 21.16
C ALA A 4 -89.66 13.41 20.43
N HIS A 5 -88.43 13.57 20.91
CA HIS A 5 -87.39 14.31 20.19
C HIS A 5 -86.78 13.44 19.09
N HIS A 6 -87.21 13.68 17.85
CA HIS A 6 -86.53 13.21 16.65
C HIS A 6 -85.12 13.82 16.56
N LYS A 7 -84.07 12.98 16.61
CA LYS A 7 -82.72 13.35 16.18
C LYS A 7 -82.68 13.36 14.64
N SER A 8 -82.53 14.53 14.07
CA SER A 8 -82.24 14.75 12.65
C SER A 8 -80.81 14.27 12.34
N GLN A 9 -80.69 13.30 11.42
CA GLN A 9 -79.40 12.93 10.82
C GLN A 9 -78.92 14.06 9.90
N PRO A 10 -77.64 14.46 9.94
CA PRO A 10 -77.08 15.37 8.95
C PRO A 10 -76.93 14.67 7.59
N PRO A 11 -77.10 15.40 6.47
CA PRO A 11 -76.97 14.82 5.13
C PRO A 11 -75.53 14.36 4.87
N ALA A 12 -75.42 13.19 4.23
CA ALA A 12 -74.15 12.62 3.79
C ALA A 12 -73.43 13.60 2.85
N GLN A 13 -72.18 13.96 3.21
CA GLN A 13 -71.32 14.78 2.38
C GLN A 13 -71.04 14.06 1.05
N PRO A 14 -71.12 14.75 -0.10
CA PRO A 14 -70.84 14.16 -1.40
C PRO A 14 -69.37 13.74 -1.45
N VAL A 15 -69.14 12.43 -1.47
CA VAL A 15 -67.84 11.82 -1.72
C VAL A 15 -67.25 12.42 -2.99
N LEU A 16 -66.00 12.91 -2.88
CA LEU A 16 -65.19 13.47 -3.96
C LEU A 16 -65.49 12.79 -5.30
N ARG A 17 -66.06 13.56 -6.24
CA ARG A 17 -66.41 13.11 -7.59
C ARG A 17 -65.18 12.43 -8.21
N SER A 18 -65.33 11.25 -8.79
CA SER A 18 -64.24 10.47 -9.41
C SER A 18 -63.34 11.28 -10.35
N ALA A 19 -63.87 12.36 -10.94
CA ALA A 19 -63.11 13.32 -11.74
C ALA A 19 -61.98 14.04 -10.97
N SER A 20 -62.15 14.39 -9.70
CA SER A 20 -61.12 15.10 -8.92
C SER A 20 -59.94 14.19 -8.56
N ILE A 21 -60.19 12.89 -8.37
CA ILE A 21 -59.14 11.88 -8.15
C ILE A 21 -58.28 11.74 -9.41
N TRP A 22 -58.91 11.67 -10.58
CA TRP A 22 -58.19 11.60 -11.85
C TRP A 22 -57.33 12.84 -12.10
N ILE A 23 -57.85 14.05 -11.85
CA ILE A 23 -57.09 15.29 -11.99
C ILE A 23 -55.88 15.30 -11.04
N PHE A 24 -56.05 14.87 -9.80
CA PHE A 24 -54.96 14.78 -8.82
C PHE A 24 -53.86 13.81 -9.25
N VAL A 25 -54.23 12.59 -9.68
CA VAL A 25 -53.28 11.58 -10.17
C VAL A 25 -52.54 12.08 -11.41
N PHE A 26 -53.24 12.73 -12.35
CA PHE A 26 -52.64 13.26 -13.56
C PHE A 26 -51.65 14.40 -13.24
N THR A 27 -51.99 15.24 -12.27
CA THR A 27 -51.12 16.35 -11.84
C THR A 27 -49.87 15.81 -11.16
N ILE A 28 -49.98 14.79 -10.31
CA ILE A 28 -48.83 14.11 -9.71
C ILE A 28 -47.93 13.49 -10.78
N LEU A 29 -48.51 12.77 -11.75
CA LEU A 29 -47.74 12.16 -12.84
C LEU A 29 -47.00 13.22 -13.67
N ILE A 30 -47.66 14.34 -14.01
CA ILE A 30 -47.03 15.45 -14.72
C ILE A 30 -45.88 16.04 -13.90
N VAL A 31 -46.06 16.26 -12.60
CA VAL A 31 -45.00 16.79 -11.73
C VAL A 31 -43.81 15.82 -11.65
N ILE A 32 -44.05 14.52 -11.49
CA ILE A 32 -42.98 13.51 -11.47
C ILE A 32 -42.22 13.51 -12.81
N VAL A 33 -42.93 13.57 -13.93
CA VAL A 33 -42.32 13.61 -15.27
C VAL A 33 -41.53 14.90 -15.47
N ALA A 34 -42.06 16.06 -15.05
CA ALA A 34 -41.39 17.35 -15.16
C ALA A 34 -40.13 17.42 -14.29
N ILE A 35 -40.17 16.88 -13.07
CA ILE A 35 -39.00 16.75 -12.20
C ILE A 35 -37.96 15.85 -12.87
N ALA A 36 -38.37 14.67 -13.31
CA ALA A 36 -37.45 13.74 -13.97
C ALA A 36 -36.82 14.35 -15.24
N TRP A 37 -37.59 15.10 -16.03
CA TRP A 37 -37.08 15.84 -17.20
C TRP A 37 -36.11 16.96 -16.82
N GLY A 38 -36.40 17.71 -15.75
CA GLY A 38 -35.53 18.75 -15.19
C GLY A 38 -34.19 18.20 -14.68
N TYR A 39 -34.18 16.95 -14.22
CA TYR A 39 -32.97 16.20 -13.86
C TYR A 39 -32.29 15.49 -15.06
N GLY A 40 -32.66 15.81 -16.30
CA GLY A 40 -31.96 15.36 -17.51
C GLY A 40 -32.42 14.01 -18.08
N TRP A 41 -33.63 13.55 -17.75
CA TRP A 41 -34.17 12.28 -18.23
C TRP A 41 -34.50 12.31 -19.74
N ARG A 42 -33.66 11.69 -20.58
CA ARG A 42 -33.84 11.56 -22.04
C ARG A 42 -34.15 10.11 -22.50
N GLY A 43 -34.97 9.36 -21.77
CA GLY A 43 -35.54 8.09 -22.24
C GLY A 43 -34.55 6.92 -22.48
N ARG A 44 -33.26 7.08 -22.20
CA ARG A 44 -32.28 6.00 -22.11
C ARG A 44 -31.48 6.16 -20.83
N LEU A 45 -31.97 5.58 -19.74
CA LEU A 45 -31.15 5.41 -18.55
C LEU A 45 -30.20 4.23 -18.79
N ASN A 46 -29.08 4.50 -19.47
CA ASN A 46 -27.91 3.62 -19.39
C ASN A 46 -27.29 3.74 -17.99
N PHE A 47 -27.99 3.21 -16.98
CA PHE A 47 -27.44 3.10 -15.62
C PHE A 47 -26.22 2.16 -15.56
N GLN A 48 -25.97 1.40 -16.62
CA GLN A 48 -24.83 0.49 -16.71
C GLN A 48 -23.47 1.21 -16.74
N SER A 49 -23.39 2.50 -17.08
CA SER A 49 -22.13 3.22 -17.24
C SER A 49 -21.94 4.44 -16.34
N SER A 50 -22.79 4.63 -15.32
CA SER A 50 -22.59 5.73 -14.36
C SER A 50 -21.55 5.35 -13.31
N THR A 51 -20.61 6.24 -13.01
CA THR A 51 -19.61 6.09 -11.93
C THR A 51 -20.26 5.80 -10.58
N ALA A 52 -21.47 6.30 -10.35
CA ALA A 52 -22.26 6.01 -9.15
C ALA A 52 -22.63 4.52 -9.03
N ASN A 53 -22.86 3.82 -10.15
CA ASN A 53 -23.10 2.38 -10.16
C ASN A 53 -21.80 1.62 -9.82
N GLY A 54 -20.66 2.07 -10.35
CA GLY A 54 -19.35 1.51 -10.01
C GLY A 54 -19.03 1.62 -8.51
N ILE A 55 -19.22 2.79 -7.92
CA ILE A 55 -19.02 3.02 -6.47
C ILE A 55 -19.96 2.14 -5.65
N ALA A 56 -21.26 2.09 -6.00
CA ALA A 56 -22.25 1.27 -5.29
C ALA A 56 -21.88 -0.23 -5.33
N ARG A 57 -21.34 -0.72 -6.45
CA ARG A 57 -20.84 -2.11 -6.57
C ARG A 57 -19.64 -2.37 -5.68
N ILE A 58 -18.71 -1.43 -5.58
CA ILE A 58 -17.55 -1.54 -4.67
C ILE A 58 -18.01 -1.55 -3.21
N GLN A 59 -18.93 -0.66 -2.82
CA GLN A 59 -19.52 -0.65 -1.48
C GLN A 59 -20.29 -1.95 -1.16
N SER A 60 -21.05 -2.45 -2.13
CA SER A 60 -21.73 -3.74 -2.01
C SER A 60 -20.73 -4.89 -1.85
N ALA A 61 -19.65 -4.90 -2.61
CA ALA A 61 -18.57 -5.88 -2.48
C ALA A 61 -17.92 -5.81 -1.10
N GLU A 62 -17.75 -4.61 -0.52
CA GLU A 62 -17.23 -4.42 0.84
C GLU A 62 -18.17 -5.00 1.92
N LEU A 63 -19.48 -4.76 1.81
CA LEU A 63 -20.47 -5.36 2.73
C LEU A 63 -20.47 -6.90 2.63
N LEU A 64 -20.36 -7.43 1.41
CA LEU A 64 -20.27 -8.87 1.17
C LEU A 64 -18.96 -9.46 1.71
N LEU A 65 -17.85 -8.74 1.60
CA LEU A 65 -16.58 -9.10 2.21
C LEU A 65 -16.71 -9.21 3.73
N HIS A 66 -17.32 -8.21 4.38
CA HIS A 66 -17.52 -8.22 5.83
C HIS A 66 -18.42 -9.34 6.33
N SER A 67 -19.33 -9.84 5.50
CA SER A 67 -20.18 -11.01 5.80
C SER A 67 -19.56 -12.35 5.37
N GLY A 68 -18.30 -12.37 4.93
CA GLY A 68 -17.61 -13.60 4.50
C GLY A 68 -18.05 -14.14 3.14
N GLN A 69 -18.86 -13.42 2.39
CA GLN A 69 -19.39 -13.83 1.08
C GLN A 69 -18.41 -13.48 -0.05
N TYR A 70 -17.19 -14.03 -0.01
CA TYR A 70 -16.09 -13.65 -0.91
C TYR A 70 -16.42 -13.82 -2.40
N MET A 71 -17.06 -14.93 -2.78
CA MET A 71 -17.42 -15.18 -4.18
C MET A 71 -18.48 -14.20 -4.70
N ALA A 72 -19.44 -13.81 -3.86
CA ALA A 72 -20.44 -12.81 -4.21
C ALA A 72 -19.79 -11.43 -4.34
N ALA A 73 -18.88 -11.08 -3.42
CA ALA A 73 -18.13 -9.83 -3.47
C ALA A 73 -17.34 -9.70 -4.79
N ARG A 74 -16.64 -10.76 -5.22
CA ARG A 74 -15.95 -10.79 -6.52
C ARG A 74 -16.89 -10.58 -7.69
N LYS A 75 -18.05 -11.25 -7.69
CA LYS A 75 -19.06 -11.10 -8.75
C LYS A 75 -19.57 -9.66 -8.88
N GLN A 76 -19.65 -8.91 -7.78
CA GLN A 76 -20.04 -7.50 -7.83
C GLN A 76 -19.01 -6.62 -8.56
N LEU A 77 -17.71 -6.96 -8.44
CA LEU A 77 -16.63 -6.20 -9.05
C LEU A 77 -16.38 -6.55 -10.52
N GLN A 78 -16.78 -7.74 -10.98
CA GLN A 78 -16.50 -8.23 -12.35
C GLN A 78 -16.85 -7.23 -13.47
N PRO A 79 -18.01 -6.55 -13.47
CA PRO A 79 -18.33 -5.59 -14.53
C PRO A 79 -17.35 -4.42 -14.62
N ILE A 80 -16.80 -3.98 -13.48
CA ILE A 80 -15.81 -2.90 -13.41
C ILE A 80 -14.45 -3.45 -13.83
N LEU A 81 -14.04 -4.59 -13.29
CA LEU A 81 -12.75 -5.22 -13.58
C LEU A 81 -12.63 -5.70 -15.05
N GLY A 82 -13.75 -5.88 -15.75
CA GLY A 82 -13.77 -6.17 -17.19
C GLY A 82 -13.51 -4.94 -18.08
N ASN A 83 -13.49 -3.72 -17.51
CA ASN A 83 -13.30 -2.48 -18.25
C ASN A 83 -12.21 -1.61 -17.60
N PRO A 84 -10.95 -1.69 -18.06
CA PRO A 84 -9.85 -0.84 -17.55
C PRO A 84 -10.06 0.67 -17.71
N GLN A 85 -10.97 1.09 -18.58
CA GLN A 85 -11.31 2.51 -18.77
C GLN A 85 -12.35 3.01 -17.75
N ASP A 86 -12.92 2.11 -16.95
CA ASP A 86 -13.85 2.52 -15.89
C ASP A 86 -13.12 3.41 -14.87
N PRO A 87 -13.65 4.60 -14.53
CA PRO A 87 -12.97 5.53 -13.63
C PRO A 87 -12.75 4.97 -12.22
N VAL A 88 -13.53 3.96 -11.79
CA VAL A 88 -13.33 3.27 -10.50
C VAL A 88 -12.61 1.93 -10.63
N TYR A 89 -12.04 1.61 -11.80
CA TYR A 89 -11.30 0.37 -12.05
C TYR A 89 -10.23 0.08 -10.99
N ARG A 90 -9.39 1.08 -10.67
CA ARG A 90 -8.35 0.93 -9.64
C ARG A 90 -8.90 0.68 -8.25
N GLN A 91 -10.01 1.33 -7.88
CA GLN A 91 -10.67 1.09 -6.60
C GLN A 91 -11.24 -0.34 -6.54
N ALA A 92 -11.78 -0.84 -7.66
CA ALA A 92 -12.22 -2.22 -7.76
C ALA A 92 -11.05 -3.21 -7.67
N GLN A 93 -9.89 -2.92 -8.26
CA GLN A 93 -8.69 -3.75 -8.11
C GLN A 93 -8.21 -3.80 -6.65
N HIS A 94 -8.18 -2.66 -5.96
CA HIS A 94 -7.83 -2.61 -4.53
C HIS A 94 -8.83 -3.41 -3.68
N MET A 95 -10.13 -3.30 -3.96
CA MET A 95 -11.14 -4.11 -3.29
C MET A 95 -10.99 -5.60 -3.61
N GLN A 96 -10.68 -5.97 -4.85
CA GLN A 96 -10.40 -7.35 -5.25
C GLN A 96 -9.20 -7.92 -4.48
N TRP A 97 -8.12 -7.14 -4.34
CA TRP A 97 -6.98 -7.49 -3.47
C TRP A 97 -7.44 -7.76 -2.03
N LYS A 98 -8.22 -6.85 -1.43
CA LYS A 98 -8.72 -6.98 -0.06
C LYS A 98 -9.57 -8.23 0.11
N ILE A 99 -10.43 -8.55 -0.86
CA ILE A 99 -11.26 -9.77 -0.87
C ILE A 99 -10.37 -11.02 -0.92
N ASP A 100 -9.42 -11.06 -1.85
CA ASP A 100 -8.57 -12.23 -2.08
C ASP A 100 -7.64 -12.48 -0.90
N TRP A 101 -7.09 -11.41 -0.32
CA TRP A 101 -6.26 -11.48 0.87
C TRP A 101 -7.06 -12.01 2.06
N THR A 102 -8.25 -11.44 2.32
CA THR A 102 -9.10 -11.86 3.44
C THR A 102 -9.55 -13.31 3.29
N HIS A 103 -9.97 -13.70 2.08
CA HIS A 103 -10.34 -15.08 1.80
C HIS A 103 -9.16 -16.04 2.02
N ALA A 104 -7.96 -15.71 1.53
CA ALA A 104 -6.78 -16.53 1.75
C ALA A 104 -6.43 -16.68 3.24
N MET A 105 -6.57 -15.60 4.02
CA MET A 105 -6.25 -15.63 5.45
C MET A 105 -7.32 -16.37 6.28
N ALA A 106 -8.56 -16.45 5.80
CA ALA A 106 -9.63 -17.23 6.41
C ALA A 106 -9.45 -18.76 6.22
N LEU A 107 -8.64 -19.19 5.24
CA LEU A 107 -8.32 -20.60 5.04
C LEU A 107 -7.40 -21.15 6.15
N PRO A 108 -7.46 -22.46 6.47
CA PRO A 108 -6.63 -23.04 7.52
C PRO A 108 -5.12 -22.83 7.25
N PRO A 109 -4.30 -22.41 8.25
CA PRO A 109 -2.91 -21.99 8.06
C PRO A 109 -2.00 -22.97 7.32
N ALA A 110 -2.13 -24.27 7.58
CA ALA A 110 -1.31 -25.32 6.97
C ALA A 110 -1.93 -25.95 5.71
N SER A 111 -3.10 -25.49 5.27
CA SER A 111 -3.81 -26.11 4.14
C SER A 111 -3.12 -25.82 2.80
N LEU A 112 -3.18 -26.79 1.89
CA LEU A 112 -2.74 -26.61 0.51
C LEU A 112 -3.51 -25.48 -0.20
N ALA A 113 -4.79 -25.31 0.13
CA ALA A 113 -5.63 -24.25 -0.40
C ALA A 113 -5.07 -22.86 -0.03
N ARG A 114 -4.68 -22.64 1.24
CA ARG A 114 -4.07 -21.38 1.67
C ARG A 114 -2.74 -21.13 0.98
N LYS A 115 -1.87 -22.14 0.85
CA LYS A 115 -0.59 -22.01 0.14
C LYS A 115 -0.79 -21.60 -1.32
N ARG A 116 -1.76 -22.21 -2.01
CA ARG A 116 -2.13 -21.84 -3.39
C ARG A 116 -2.69 -20.42 -3.48
N ALA A 117 -3.56 -20.03 -2.54
CA ALA A 117 -4.11 -18.68 -2.49
C ALA A 117 -3.03 -17.62 -2.24
N GLN A 118 -2.08 -17.89 -1.33
CA GLN A 118 -0.92 -17.02 -1.08
C GLN A 118 -0.03 -16.88 -2.32
N ALA A 119 0.26 -17.97 -3.04
CA ALA A 119 1.03 -17.91 -4.28
C ALA A 119 0.33 -17.05 -5.34
N ALA A 120 -0.99 -17.18 -5.48
CA ALA A 120 -1.78 -16.33 -6.38
C ALA A 120 -1.77 -14.85 -5.96
N LEU A 121 -1.86 -14.57 -4.65
CA LEU A 121 -1.75 -13.21 -4.13
C LEU A 121 -0.38 -12.58 -4.41
N ILE A 122 0.71 -13.33 -4.29
CA ILE A 122 2.05 -12.83 -4.62
C ILE A 122 2.12 -12.33 -6.06
N LEU A 123 1.62 -13.14 -7.01
CA LEU A 123 1.59 -12.79 -8.43
C LEU A 123 0.68 -11.58 -8.70
N TYR A 124 -0.50 -11.56 -8.08
CA TYR A 124 -1.43 -10.44 -8.26
C TYR A 124 -0.87 -9.14 -7.69
N LEU A 125 -0.22 -9.20 -6.52
CA LEU A 125 0.43 -8.03 -5.93
C LEU A 125 1.56 -7.50 -6.81
N GLU A 126 2.37 -8.37 -7.40
CA GLU A 126 3.42 -7.96 -8.35
C GLU A 126 2.82 -7.19 -9.54
N GLN A 127 1.68 -7.64 -10.07
CA GLN A 127 0.96 -6.92 -11.11
C GLN A 127 0.50 -5.53 -10.62
N LEU A 128 -0.16 -5.45 -9.46
CA LEU A 128 -0.62 -4.17 -8.90
C LEU A 128 0.54 -3.18 -8.70
N LEU A 129 1.68 -3.65 -8.18
CA LEU A 129 2.86 -2.81 -7.97
C LEU A 129 3.47 -2.31 -9.30
N LYS A 130 3.42 -3.12 -10.37
CA LYS A 130 3.87 -2.72 -11.71
C LYS A 130 2.95 -1.68 -12.37
N GLU A 131 1.64 -1.85 -12.23
CA GLU A 131 0.65 -0.88 -12.74
C GLU A 131 0.79 0.49 -12.06
N GLY A 132 1.12 0.50 -10.76
CA GLY A 132 1.42 1.71 -10.02
C GLY A 132 0.22 2.64 -9.86
N GLY A 133 0.50 3.93 -9.63
CA GLY A 133 -0.57 4.94 -9.47
C GLY A 133 -1.31 4.93 -8.13
N TRP A 134 -0.88 4.11 -7.17
CA TRP A 134 -1.44 4.03 -5.82
C TRP A 134 -0.98 5.19 -4.92
N SER A 135 -1.79 5.49 -3.91
CA SER A 135 -1.46 6.40 -2.81
C SER A 135 -0.42 5.79 -1.86
N ALA A 136 0.26 6.64 -1.08
CA ALA A 136 1.21 6.16 -0.07
C ALA A 136 0.54 5.25 0.98
N LYS A 137 -0.74 5.50 1.31
CA LYS A 137 -1.52 4.68 2.24
C LYS A 137 -1.78 3.28 1.67
N GLU A 138 -2.16 3.19 0.40
CA GLU A 138 -2.39 1.91 -0.28
C GLU A 138 -1.09 1.12 -0.42
N TYR A 139 0.02 1.75 -0.83
CA TYR A 139 1.33 1.09 -0.83
C TYR A 139 1.76 0.61 0.55
N THR A 140 1.49 1.37 1.60
CA THR A 140 1.76 0.95 2.98
C THR A 140 0.97 -0.30 3.34
N GLN A 141 -0.32 -0.35 2.95
CA GLN A 141 -1.16 -1.53 3.16
C GLN A 141 -0.62 -2.74 2.38
N PHE A 142 -0.32 -2.57 1.09
CA PHE A 142 0.29 -3.61 0.27
C PHE A 142 1.60 -4.13 0.87
N ALA A 143 2.45 -3.25 1.37
CA ALA A 143 3.72 -3.64 1.98
C ALA A 143 3.53 -4.50 3.23
N ASN A 144 2.56 -4.14 4.08
CA ASN A 144 2.22 -4.89 5.29
C ASN A 144 1.55 -6.23 4.97
N ASP A 145 0.61 -6.25 4.04
CA ASP A 145 -0.09 -7.45 3.61
C ASP A 145 0.87 -8.45 2.96
N ALA A 146 1.80 -7.96 2.13
CA ALA A 146 2.87 -8.72 1.51
C ALA A 146 3.77 -9.40 2.55
N LEU A 147 4.21 -8.65 3.57
CA LEU A 147 5.05 -9.15 4.63
C LEU A 147 4.38 -10.33 5.37
N ARG A 148 3.07 -10.21 5.64
CA ARG A 148 2.27 -11.25 6.33
C ARG A 148 2.14 -12.55 5.56
N ILE A 149 2.24 -12.51 4.24
CA ILE A 149 2.18 -13.71 3.39
C ILE A 149 3.56 -14.20 2.93
N GLY A 150 4.64 -13.60 3.43
CA GLY A 150 6.02 -13.94 3.05
C GLY A 150 6.46 -13.40 1.69
N ALA A 151 5.71 -12.47 1.09
CA ALA A 151 6.02 -11.80 -0.17
C ALA A 151 7.04 -10.67 0.05
N TYR A 152 8.21 -11.01 0.57
CA TYR A 152 9.18 -10.02 1.06
C TYR A 152 9.70 -9.06 -0.02
N ASP A 153 9.85 -9.53 -1.26
CA ASP A 153 10.27 -8.67 -2.37
C ASP A 153 9.22 -7.62 -2.71
N GLN A 154 7.97 -8.05 -2.84
CA GLN A 154 6.84 -7.16 -3.08
C GLN A 154 6.63 -6.20 -1.90
N SER A 155 6.84 -6.67 -0.67
CA SER A 155 6.82 -5.81 0.52
C SER A 155 7.85 -4.68 0.43
N ALA A 156 9.10 -5.02 0.10
CA ALA A 156 10.15 -4.03 -0.06
C ALA A 156 9.88 -3.05 -1.21
N GLU A 157 9.40 -3.53 -2.36
CA GLU A 157 9.04 -2.69 -3.51
C GLU A 157 7.91 -1.72 -3.18
N ALA A 158 6.88 -2.18 -2.47
CA ALA A 158 5.80 -1.35 -1.99
C ALA A 158 6.31 -0.28 -1.00
N TRP A 159 7.18 -0.63 -0.06
CA TRP A 159 7.81 0.33 0.85
C TRP A 159 8.66 1.38 0.10
N LEU A 160 9.42 0.98 -0.92
CA LEU A 160 10.15 1.94 -1.76
C LEU A 160 9.22 2.83 -2.58
N ALA A 161 8.02 2.36 -2.94
CA ALA A 161 6.99 3.21 -3.53
C ALA A 161 6.43 4.23 -2.51
N VAL A 162 6.23 3.83 -1.24
CA VAL A 162 5.89 4.76 -0.14
C VAL A 162 6.95 5.86 -0.02
N ALA A 163 8.24 5.49 0.01
CA ALA A 163 9.34 6.43 0.14
C ALA A 163 9.38 7.47 -0.99
N ARG A 164 9.07 7.05 -2.22
CA ARG A 164 8.98 7.95 -3.39
C ARG A 164 7.77 8.89 -3.33
N LYS A 165 6.65 8.45 -2.73
CA LYS A 165 5.40 9.22 -2.67
C LYS A 165 5.34 10.19 -1.50
N ASN A 166 6.00 9.88 -0.39
CA ASN A 166 5.95 10.68 0.83
C ASN A 166 7.35 10.84 1.44
N PRO A 167 8.05 11.95 1.13
CA PRO A 167 9.39 12.23 1.65
C PRO A 167 9.48 12.23 3.18
N ALA A 168 8.42 12.66 3.88
CA ALA A 168 8.40 12.75 5.34
C ALA A 168 8.54 11.39 6.04
N VAL A 169 8.18 10.29 5.36
CA VAL A 169 8.31 8.92 5.90
C VAL A 169 9.32 8.08 5.11
N ALA A 170 10.07 8.68 4.18
CA ALA A 170 10.94 7.95 3.26
C ALA A 170 12.02 7.14 3.98
N VAL A 171 12.63 7.71 5.02
CA VAL A 171 13.65 7.02 5.83
C VAL A 171 13.08 5.77 6.48
N HIS A 172 11.92 5.88 7.13
CA HIS A 172 11.25 4.74 7.75
C HIS A 172 10.89 3.66 6.71
N ALA A 173 10.33 4.07 5.58
CA ALA A 173 9.96 3.16 4.50
C ALA A 173 11.17 2.45 3.89
N MET A 174 12.30 3.13 3.69
CA MET A 174 13.54 2.50 3.22
C MET A 174 14.11 1.49 4.23
N HIS A 175 14.03 1.79 5.54
CA HIS A 175 14.38 0.81 6.58
C HIS A 175 13.49 -0.43 6.52
N ALA A 176 12.18 -0.25 6.37
CA ALA A 176 11.24 -1.36 6.24
C ALA A 176 11.51 -2.20 4.98
N ALA A 177 11.89 -1.57 3.86
CA ALA A 177 12.31 -2.27 2.65
C ALA A 177 13.60 -3.07 2.85
N ALA A 178 14.62 -2.49 3.50
CA ALA A 178 15.86 -3.19 3.82
C ALA A 178 15.60 -4.38 4.76
N ALA A 179 14.72 -4.23 5.75
CA ALA A 179 14.32 -5.30 6.66
C ALA A 179 13.62 -6.44 5.91
N ALA A 180 12.68 -6.13 5.02
CA ALA A 180 11.98 -7.13 4.20
C ALA A 180 12.96 -7.92 3.31
N TRP A 181 13.89 -7.24 2.61
CA TRP A 181 14.92 -7.95 1.83
C TRP A 181 15.88 -8.78 2.69
N THR A 182 16.21 -8.32 3.90
CA THR A 182 17.02 -9.11 4.84
C THR A 182 16.30 -10.40 5.24
N ALA A 183 14.99 -10.31 5.56
CA ALA A 183 14.18 -11.49 5.87
C ALA A 183 14.05 -12.47 4.69
N ASN A 184 14.14 -11.97 3.45
CA ASN A 184 14.17 -12.78 2.23
C ASN A 184 15.55 -13.39 1.89
N GLY A 185 16.56 -13.23 2.75
CA GLY A 185 17.94 -13.64 2.47
C GLY A 185 18.66 -12.78 1.43
N LYS A 186 18.09 -11.65 1.00
CA LYS A 186 18.69 -10.71 0.04
C LYS A 186 19.56 -9.67 0.73
N SER A 187 20.46 -10.12 1.59
CA SER A 187 21.29 -9.26 2.45
C SER A 187 22.15 -8.27 1.64
N VAL A 188 22.68 -8.67 0.49
CA VAL A 188 23.44 -7.75 -0.38
C VAL A 188 22.57 -6.59 -0.87
N LYS A 189 21.32 -6.87 -1.30
CA LYS A 189 20.38 -5.85 -1.79
C LYS A 189 19.96 -4.91 -0.66
N ALA A 190 19.66 -5.46 0.52
CA ALA A 190 19.37 -4.68 1.72
C ALA A 190 20.55 -3.79 2.14
N GLY A 191 21.77 -4.34 2.14
CA GLY A 191 22.96 -3.60 2.51
C GLY A 191 23.28 -2.47 1.53
N GLN A 192 23.08 -2.69 0.22
CA GLN A 192 23.20 -1.64 -0.79
C GLN A 192 22.21 -0.48 -0.56
N LEU A 193 20.97 -0.78 -0.17
CA LEU A 193 20.00 0.26 0.18
C LEU A 193 20.46 1.07 1.40
N LEU A 194 21.00 0.41 2.44
CA LEU A 194 21.56 1.12 3.60
C LEU A 194 22.78 1.99 3.23
N LEU A 195 23.67 1.52 2.36
CA LEU A 195 24.77 2.35 1.86
C LEU A 195 24.25 3.57 1.07
N GLN A 196 23.16 3.42 0.30
CA GLN A 196 22.51 4.55 -0.34
C GLN A 196 21.90 5.52 0.67
N MET A 197 21.28 5.02 1.75
CA MET A 197 20.78 5.87 2.83
C MET A 197 21.92 6.62 3.53
N ALA A 198 23.08 5.99 3.74
CA ALA A 198 24.27 6.65 4.28
C ALA A 198 24.72 7.82 3.40
N LEU A 199 24.66 7.67 2.07
CA LEU A 199 25.04 8.72 1.10
C LEU A 199 24.11 9.94 1.09
N HIS A 200 22.86 9.80 1.53
CA HIS A 200 21.84 10.86 1.47
C HIS A 200 21.38 11.34 2.85
N CYS A 201 22.07 10.93 3.91
CA CYS A 201 21.79 11.40 5.26
C CYS A 201 22.76 12.52 5.63
N ASP A 202 22.29 13.63 6.20
CA ASP A 202 23.17 14.74 6.60
C ASP A 202 23.78 14.58 8.00
N GLN A 203 23.26 13.63 8.79
CA GLN A 203 23.66 13.43 10.18
C GLN A 203 24.78 12.39 10.24
N ALA A 204 26.00 12.82 10.56
CA ALA A 204 27.18 11.94 10.64
C ALA A 204 26.96 10.66 11.48
N PRO A 205 26.31 10.69 12.67
CA PRO A 205 26.03 9.46 13.41
C PRO A 205 25.17 8.44 12.65
N LEU A 206 24.15 8.92 11.92
CA LEU A 206 23.27 8.06 11.12
C LEU A 206 23.95 7.58 9.83
N GLN A 207 24.75 8.45 9.18
CA GLN A 207 25.59 8.03 8.04
C GLN A 207 26.46 6.84 8.42
N LYS A 208 27.13 6.92 9.58
CA LYS A 208 27.94 5.83 10.10
C LYS A 208 27.10 4.57 10.37
N ASP A 209 25.99 4.68 11.10
CA ASP A 209 25.15 3.51 11.41
C ASP A 209 24.72 2.77 10.13
N TYR A 210 24.22 3.52 9.16
CA TYR A 210 23.79 2.95 7.87
C TYR A 210 24.95 2.34 7.09
N PHE A 211 26.12 2.98 7.11
CA PHE A 211 27.31 2.44 6.47
C PHE A 211 27.74 1.10 7.09
N ILE A 212 27.86 1.03 8.42
CA ILE A 212 28.30 -0.18 9.15
C ILE A 212 27.30 -1.32 8.96
N ARG A 213 26.01 -1.05 9.13
CA ARG A 213 24.94 -2.05 8.94
C ARG A 213 24.89 -2.51 7.48
N GLY A 214 25.01 -1.58 6.53
CA GLY A 214 25.05 -1.87 5.10
C GLY A 214 26.21 -2.79 4.72
N LEU A 215 27.42 -2.48 5.19
CA LEU A 215 28.59 -3.31 4.98
C LEU A 215 28.46 -4.69 5.61
N THR A 216 27.92 -4.78 6.83
CA THR A 216 27.75 -6.05 7.53
C THR A 216 26.81 -6.98 6.77
N LEU A 217 25.69 -6.44 6.25
CA LEU A 217 24.76 -7.21 5.42
C LEU A 217 25.39 -7.66 4.09
N ILE A 218 26.17 -6.80 3.44
CA ILE A 218 26.90 -7.17 2.21
C ILE A 218 27.95 -8.24 2.49
N GLN A 219 28.69 -8.12 3.60
CA GLN A 219 29.69 -9.11 4.01
C GLN A 219 29.03 -10.47 4.25
N GLY A 220 27.90 -10.49 4.95
CA GLY A 220 27.17 -11.72 5.25
C GLY A 220 26.56 -12.40 4.01
N GLY A 221 26.06 -11.63 3.04
CA GLY A 221 25.40 -12.20 1.85
C GLY A 221 26.29 -12.36 0.61
N GLY A 222 27.35 -11.57 0.47
CA GLY A 222 28.20 -11.51 -0.73
C GLY A 222 29.70 -11.65 -0.44
N GLY A 223 30.08 -11.84 0.83
CA GLY A 223 31.46 -12.03 1.26
C GLY A 223 32.26 -10.74 1.44
N ALA A 224 33.42 -10.88 2.08
CA ALA A 224 34.26 -9.74 2.45
C ALA A 224 34.82 -8.96 1.26
N LYS A 225 35.06 -9.62 0.11
CA LYS A 225 35.58 -8.95 -1.11
C LYS A 225 34.58 -7.94 -1.66
N LEU A 226 33.30 -8.32 -1.74
CA LEU A 226 32.26 -7.42 -2.20
C LEU A 226 32.01 -6.30 -1.18
N ALA A 227 32.00 -6.63 0.12
CA ALA A 227 31.85 -5.63 1.17
C ALA A 227 32.98 -4.58 1.12
N LEU A 228 34.24 -5.02 0.99
CA LEU A 228 35.38 -4.12 0.84
C LEU A 228 35.20 -3.18 -0.35
N PHE A 229 34.92 -3.74 -1.54
CA PHE A 229 34.73 -2.95 -2.76
C PHE A 229 33.61 -1.90 -2.62
N GLN A 230 32.46 -2.30 -2.08
CA GLN A 230 31.32 -1.38 -1.89
C GLN A 230 31.60 -0.35 -0.80
N GLY A 231 32.32 -0.74 0.26
CA GLY A 231 32.76 0.16 1.32
C GLY A 231 33.67 1.26 0.79
N GLU A 232 34.70 0.91 0.03
CA GLU A 232 35.64 1.87 -0.55
C GLU A 232 34.92 2.85 -1.50
N LYS A 233 34.06 2.31 -2.38
CA LYS A 233 33.25 3.11 -3.30
C LYS A 233 32.32 4.09 -2.56
N THR A 234 31.80 3.70 -1.41
CA THR A 234 30.87 4.54 -0.63
C THR A 234 31.64 5.57 0.19
N LEU A 235 32.75 5.19 0.83
CA LEU A 235 33.59 6.10 1.62
C LEU A 235 34.27 7.18 0.77
N SER A 236 34.55 6.93 -0.51
CA SER A 236 35.06 7.96 -1.41
C SER A 236 34.09 9.14 -1.59
N ARG A 237 32.81 8.94 -1.23
CA ARG A 237 31.75 9.96 -1.26
C ARG A 237 31.33 10.44 0.14
N LEU A 238 31.85 9.81 1.19
CA LEU A 238 31.59 10.15 2.60
C LEU A 238 32.91 10.43 3.34
N PRO A 239 33.68 11.47 2.94
CA PRO A 239 34.99 11.73 3.54
C PRO A 239 34.91 12.06 5.04
N GLY A 240 33.75 12.52 5.53
CA GLY A 240 33.51 12.83 6.95
C GLY A 240 33.64 11.59 7.85
N ILE A 241 32.96 10.50 7.52
CA ILE A 241 32.98 9.26 8.32
C ILE A 241 34.16 8.34 7.97
N ALA A 242 34.80 8.53 6.80
CA ALA A 242 35.90 7.68 6.33
C ALA A 242 37.11 7.68 7.27
N LYS A 243 37.25 8.74 8.07
CA LYS A 243 38.30 8.87 9.09
C LYS A 243 37.84 8.39 10.46
N GLU A 244 36.61 7.90 10.66
CA GLU A 244 36.22 7.41 11.98
C GLU A 244 36.93 6.09 12.30
N ARG A 245 37.42 5.96 13.54
CA ARG A 245 38.21 4.81 13.99
C ARG A 245 37.53 3.48 13.68
N GLU A 246 36.24 3.39 13.95
CA GLU A 246 35.45 2.17 13.73
C GLU A 246 35.37 1.80 12.24
N ILE A 247 35.19 2.78 11.35
CA ILE A 247 35.16 2.58 9.91
C ILE A 247 36.52 2.10 9.41
N VAL A 248 37.60 2.76 9.83
CA VAL A 248 38.96 2.38 9.45
C VAL A 248 39.27 0.94 9.86
N LEU A 249 38.92 0.55 11.09
CA LEU A 249 39.13 -0.81 11.58
C LEU A 249 38.30 -1.85 10.81
N ILE A 250 37.03 -1.55 10.49
CA ILE A 250 36.20 -2.44 9.66
C ILE A 250 36.82 -2.63 8.28
N MET A 251 37.24 -1.55 7.62
CA MET A 251 37.84 -1.61 6.28
C MET A 251 39.19 -2.35 6.28
N ALA A 252 40.03 -2.12 7.29
CA ALA A 252 41.28 -2.87 7.46
C ALA A 252 41.02 -4.37 7.67
N ARG A 253 40.03 -4.74 8.51
CA ARG A 253 39.63 -6.14 8.71
C ARG A 253 39.15 -6.78 7.41
N LEU A 254 38.31 -6.08 6.65
CA LEU A 254 37.84 -6.54 5.35
C LEU A 254 39.01 -6.75 4.38
N ALA A 255 39.96 -5.80 4.31
CA ALA A 255 41.16 -5.94 3.49
C ALA A 255 42.01 -7.17 3.89
N ILE A 256 42.24 -7.41 5.19
CA ILE A 256 42.94 -8.63 5.66
C ILE A 256 42.18 -9.90 5.23
N SER A 257 40.87 -9.95 5.46
CA SER A 257 40.04 -11.12 5.13
C SER A 257 39.95 -11.41 3.63
N THR A 258 40.35 -10.47 2.78
CA THR A 258 40.39 -10.63 1.31
C THR A 258 41.79 -10.87 0.78
N GLY A 259 42.79 -11.08 1.66
CA GLY A 259 44.18 -11.32 1.27
C GLY A 259 44.92 -10.06 0.80
N GLN A 260 44.49 -8.87 1.24
CA GLN A 260 45.06 -7.57 0.84
C GLN A 260 45.74 -6.85 2.04
N PRO A 261 46.81 -7.41 2.63
CA PRO A 261 47.43 -6.84 3.83
C PRO A 261 48.05 -5.45 3.58
N LYS A 262 48.53 -5.17 2.37
CA LYS A 262 49.02 -3.84 1.98
C LYS A 262 47.92 -2.78 2.03
N GLN A 263 46.70 -3.13 1.64
CA GLN A 263 45.54 -2.24 1.70
C GLN A 263 45.07 -2.05 3.15
N ALA A 264 45.09 -3.11 3.95
CA ALA A 264 44.82 -3.02 5.39
C ALA A 264 45.80 -2.07 6.10
N ALA A 265 47.09 -2.17 5.80
CA ALA A 265 48.11 -1.28 6.33
C ALA A 265 47.86 0.19 5.94
N ARG A 266 47.38 0.47 4.71
CA ARG A 266 47.00 1.84 4.30
C ARG A 266 45.84 2.39 5.14
N TRP A 267 44.81 1.57 5.38
CA TRP A 267 43.69 1.94 6.25
C TRP A 267 44.19 2.24 7.68
N LEU A 268 44.99 1.34 8.29
CA LEU A 268 45.49 1.51 9.65
C LEU A 268 46.45 2.70 9.80
N LYS A 269 47.30 2.95 8.79
CA LYS A 269 48.21 4.10 8.78
C LYS A 269 47.44 5.43 8.86
N ALA A 270 46.31 5.55 8.17
CA ALA A 270 45.45 6.73 8.23
C ALA A 270 44.85 6.99 9.63
N GLU A 271 44.72 5.95 10.47
CA GLU A 271 44.32 6.11 11.87
C GLU A 271 45.48 6.63 12.75
N LEU A 272 46.68 6.12 12.52
CA LEU A 272 47.88 6.43 13.30
C LEU A 272 48.44 7.84 13.02
N GLU A 273 48.21 8.39 11.83
CA GLU A 273 48.68 9.73 11.44
C GLU A 273 47.73 10.87 11.87
N LYS A 274 46.64 10.57 12.59
CA LYS A 274 45.81 11.63 13.17
C LYS A 274 46.59 12.36 14.28
N PRO A 275 46.65 13.71 14.25
CA PRO A 275 47.25 14.45 15.33
C PRO A 275 46.52 14.12 16.64
N VAL A 276 47.29 13.84 17.69
CA VAL A 276 46.80 13.63 19.06
C VAL A 276 46.21 14.96 19.56
N GLN A 277 44.97 15.27 19.16
CA GLN A 277 44.19 16.37 19.69
C GLN A 277 42.88 15.77 20.22
N ALA A 278 42.56 16.11 21.47
CA ALA A 278 41.44 15.62 22.30
C ALA A 278 41.70 14.34 23.12
N HIS A 279 42.76 14.33 23.93
CA HIS A 279 42.67 13.87 25.31
C HIS A 279 43.03 15.07 26.20
N GLN A 280 42.08 15.98 26.39
CA GLN A 280 42.05 16.79 27.60
C GLN A 280 41.05 16.12 28.55
N PRO A 281 41.42 15.91 29.82
CA PRO A 281 40.57 15.26 30.82
C PRO A 281 39.28 16.05 31.10
#